data_AF-A0A084G6C4-F1
#
_entry.id   AF-A0A084G6C4-F1
#
_cell.length_a   1.000
_cell.length_b   1.000
_cell.length_c   1.000
_cell.angle_alpha   90.00
_cell.angle_beta   90.00
_cell.angle_gamma   90.00
#
_symmetry.space_group_name_H-M   'P 1'
#
loop_
_entity.id
_entity.type
_entity.pdbx_description
1 polymer ?
#
loop_
_entity_poly.entity_id
_entity_poly.type
_entity_poly.pdbx_seq_one_letter_code
_entity_poly.pdbx_strand_id
1 'polypeptide(L)'
;MANQEAAASSPPGAEDANTRIEVDAAFNDDDSAYAASLVSDTTSLRTSFREYKWEHGRRYTAAEDTKYWGPNDEKQQAAEDLLHEMHKFILEGKLHQAPLSDPKTALDVGCGIGSWAIEFADENPACTVTGIDLSPIQPTFVPPNLRFEVDDINKPWTYPEGHFDFVHIRNMLGTVPNWTEFHKTAFKHIKPGGWVEQVELSSVMRSEDGSIPEGSAIQRWTGLFDDIGDKLGITFRAAESAYPAITEAGFINVTQRIIKVPLGPWPKDKRLKSWGQWCRYFSLEGMEGFALRSFVDVLGAHCLRSET
;
A
#
# COMPACT_ATOMS: atom_id res chain seq x y z
N MET A 1 -25.37 -29.18 -35.03
CA MET A 1 -24.33 -29.50 -34.03
C MET A 1 -24.38 -28.39 -33.00
N ALA A 2 -24.36 -28.71 -31.70
CA ALA A 2 -24.58 -27.72 -30.65
C ALA A 2 -23.25 -27.31 -29.99
N ASN A 3 -23.14 -26.06 -29.58
CA ASN A 3 -22.04 -25.60 -28.75
C ASN A 3 -22.13 -26.25 -27.36
N GLN A 4 -20.99 -26.56 -26.76
CA GLN A 4 -20.85 -26.69 -25.31
C GLN A 4 -20.13 -25.44 -24.82
N GLU A 5 -20.82 -24.61 -24.04
CA GLU A 5 -20.18 -23.56 -23.26
C GLU A 5 -19.54 -24.22 -22.03
N ALA A 6 -18.24 -23.99 -21.84
CA ALA A 6 -17.54 -24.46 -20.65
C ALA A 6 -17.88 -23.55 -19.47
N ALA A 7 -18.69 -24.05 -18.54
CA ALA A 7 -19.02 -23.31 -17.32
C ALA A 7 -17.76 -23.12 -16.46
N ALA A 8 -17.33 -21.86 -16.31
CA ALA A 8 -16.24 -21.51 -15.40
C ALA A 8 -16.69 -21.69 -13.94
N SER A 9 -16.10 -22.65 -13.23
CA SER A 9 -16.32 -22.84 -11.80
C SER A 9 -15.52 -21.83 -10.98
N SER A 10 -16.20 -21.00 -10.20
CA SER A 10 -15.56 -20.08 -9.25
C SER A 10 -14.65 -20.82 -8.24
N PRO A 11 -13.49 -20.26 -7.85
CA PRO A 11 -12.65 -20.87 -6.83
C PRO A 11 -13.34 -20.91 -5.45
N PRO A 12 -13.15 -21.97 -4.64
CA PRO A 12 -13.58 -21.96 -3.25
C PRO A 12 -12.72 -20.96 -2.43
N GLY A 13 -13.36 -20.11 -1.63
CA GLY A 13 -12.68 -19.11 -0.79
C GLY A 13 -13.09 -17.65 -1.06
N ALA A 14 -13.90 -17.38 -2.09
CA ALA A 14 -14.53 -16.08 -2.30
C ALA A 14 -15.65 -15.84 -1.27
N GLU A 15 -15.33 -15.24 -0.13
CA GLU A 15 -16.31 -14.59 0.73
C GLU A 15 -16.95 -13.42 -0.05
N ASP A 16 -18.29 -13.44 -0.16
CA ASP A 16 -19.04 -12.35 -0.79
C ASP A 16 -18.92 -11.08 0.06
N ALA A 17 -18.53 -9.96 -0.56
CA ALA A 17 -18.42 -8.65 0.07
C ALA A 17 -19.76 -8.14 0.65
N ASN A 18 -20.92 -8.70 0.28
CA ASN A 18 -22.19 -8.44 0.96
C ASN A 18 -22.35 -9.15 2.32
N THR A 19 -21.47 -10.07 2.70
CA THR A 19 -21.61 -10.85 3.95
C THR A 19 -21.24 -9.99 5.17
N ARG A 20 -22.17 -9.81 6.13
CA ARG A 20 -21.90 -9.09 7.38
C ARG A 20 -21.04 -9.93 8.33
N ILE A 21 -20.04 -9.30 8.94
CA ILE A 21 -19.16 -9.93 9.94
C ILE A 21 -19.88 -9.99 11.30
N GLU A 22 -19.87 -11.16 11.95
CA GLU A 22 -20.38 -11.32 13.33
C GLU A 22 -19.38 -10.80 14.38
N VAL A 23 -19.90 -10.14 15.43
CA VAL A 23 -19.12 -9.62 16.56
C VAL A 23 -18.97 -10.68 17.65
N ASP A 24 -17.80 -10.74 18.30
CA ASP A 24 -17.56 -11.57 19.48
C ASP A 24 -18.06 -10.86 20.76
N ALA A 25 -18.97 -11.51 21.48
CA ALA A 25 -19.55 -11.01 22.72
C ALA A 25 -18.59 -11.05 23.93
N ALA A 26 -17.40 -11.65 23.79
CA ALA A 26 -16.41 -11.81 24.85
C ALA A 26 -15.15 -10.92 24.68
N PHE A 27 -15.20 -9.88 23.83
CA PHE A 27 -14.06 -8.98 23.63
C PHE A 27 -13.72 -8.17 24.89
N ASN A 28 -12.44 -8.23 25.28
CA ASN A 28 -11.82 -7.38 26.31
C ASN A 28 -10.37 -7.11 25.89
N ASP A 29 -9.78 -5.99 26.32
CA ASP A 29 -8.62 -5.40 25.65
C ASP A 29 -7.38 -5.29 26.56
N ASP A 30 -6.35 -6.11 26.33
CA ASP A 30 -5.01 -5.94 26.92
C ASP A 30 -3.91 -6.76 26.20
N ASP A 31 -2.64 -6.44 26.54
CA ASP A 31 -1.36 -7.15 26.30
C ASP A 31 -0.54 -6.90 24.99
N SER A 32 0.73 -7.30 25.01
CA SER A 32 1.85 -6.36 24.81
C SER A 32 2.88 -6.68 23.69
N ALA A 33 3.58 -5.60 23.29
CA ALA A 33 5.01 -5.46 22.95
C ALA A 33 5.72 -6.41 21.96
N TYR A 34 6.48 -5.81 21.04
CA TYR A 34 7.56 -6.44 20.26
C TYR A 34 8.90 -5.71 20.47
N ALA A 35 10.02 -6.37 20.17
CA ALA A 35 11.37 -5.81 20.28
C ALA A 35 12.14 -5.97 18.95
N ALA A 36 12.92 -4.95 18.58
CA ALA A 36 13.67 -4.88 17.32
C ALA A 36 15.19 -4.81 17.53
N SER A 37 15.97 -5.25 16.53
CA SER A 37 17.44 -5.23 16.56
C SER A 37 18.04 -5.24 15.14
N LEU A 38 18.87 -4.25 14.80
CA LEU A 38 19.56 -4.14 13.50
C LEU A 38 20.95 -3.49 13.60
N VAL A 39 21.87 -3.89 12.71
CA VAL A 39 23.23 -3.34 12.49
C VAL A 39 23.57 -3.43 10.99
N SER A 40 24.35 -2.48 10.47
CA SER A 40 24.78 -2.34 9.05
C SER A 40 26.14 -3.02 8.76
N ASP A 41 26.86 -2.90 7.64
CA ASP A 41 26.90 -1.98 6.47
C ASP A 41 27.62 -2.74 5.30
N THR A 42 27.84 -2.26 4.05
CA THR A 42 27.71 -0.92 3.44
C THR A 42 27.40 -1.00 1.93
N THR A 43 26.81 0.06 1.35
CA THR A 43 27.02 0.49 -0.06
C THR A 43 26.76 2.00 -0.20
N SER A 44 27.52 2.70 -1.06
CA SER A 44 27.50 4.16 -1.17
C SER A 44 26.52 4.69 -2.22
N LEU A 45 25.46 5.35 -1.78
CA LEU A 45 24.66 6.27 -2.60
C LEU A 45 25.34 7.64 -2.66
N ARG A 46 24.99 8.46 -3.67
CA ARG A 46 25.44 9.87 -3.75
C ARG A 46 24.99 10.63 -2.50
N THR A 47 25.90 11.39 -1.88
CA THR A 47 25.70 12.02 -0.57
C THR A 47 24.47 12.93 -0.52
N SER A 48 24.17 13.67 -1.59
CA SER A 48 23.01 14.56 -1.70
C SER A 48 21.65 13.84 -1.70
N PHE A 49 21.61 12.54 -2.01
CA PHE A 49 20.38 11.73 -1.94
C PHE A 49 20.20 11.06 -0.55
N ARG A 50 21.12 11.30 0.38
CA ARG A 50 21.04 10.85 1.79
C ARG A 50 20.80 12.00 2.77
N GLU A 51 20.55 13.21 2.28
CA GLU A 51 20.01 14.26 3.12
C GLU A 51 18.55 13.91 3.44
N TYR A 52 18.23 13.88 4.72
CA TYR A 52 16.90 13.58 5.24
C TYR A 52 16.36 14.81 5.95
N LYS A 53 15.10 15.14 5.69
CA LYS A 53 14.44 16.26 6.36
C LYS A 53 13.84 15.77 7.67
N TRP A 54 14.10 16.47 8.77
CA TRP A 54 13.50 16.17 10.07
C TRP A 54 12.48 17.25 10.41
N GLU A 55 11.22 16.84 10.51
CA GLU A 55 10.08 17.72 10.80
C GLU A 55 9.23 17.09 11.90
N HIS A 56 8.77 17.90 12.85
CA HIS A 56 7.91 17.48 13.98
C HIS A 56 8.43 16.31 14.85
N GLY A 57 9.69 15.89 14.67
CA GLY A 57 10.31 14.74 15.35
C GLY A 57 10.38 13.45 14.52
N ARG A 58 9.89 13.46 13.27
CA ARG A 58 9.91 12.33 12.33
C ARG A 58 10.83 12.63 11.13
N ARG A 59 11.28 11.59 10.42
CA ARG A 59 12.18 11.69 9.25
C ARG A 59 11.39 11.65 7.94
N TYR A 60 11.79 12.44 6.97
CA TYR A 60 11.18 12.54 5.63
C TYR A 60 12.27 12.58 4.54
N THR A 61 11.91 12.24 3.31
CA THR A 61 12.75 12.48 2.12
C THR A 61 13.00 13.99 1.94
N ALA A 62 14.22 14.38 1.57
CA ALA A 62 14.61 15.78 1.35
C ALA A 62 14.65 16.17 -0.14
N ALA A 63 14.06 15.38 -1.04
CA ALA A 63 13.94 15.74 -2.46
C ALA A 63 13.18 17.09 -2.59
N GLU A 64 13.83 18.12 -3.12
CA GLU A 64 13.42 19.53 -2.96
C GLU A 64 11.99 19.83 -3.47
N ASP A 65 11.52 19.09 -4.50
CA ASP A 65 10.19 19.24 -5.09
C ASP A 65 9.07 18.43 -4.40
N THR A 66 9.38 17.50 -3.48
CA THR A 66 8.38 16.52 -3.03
C THR A 66 7.47 17.01 -1.90
N LYS A 67 6.16 16.81 -2.10
CA LYS A 67 5.10 17.05 -1.11
C LYS A 67 4.66 15.76 -0.38
N TYR A 68 5.42 14.67 -0.49
CA TYR A 68 5.07 13.39 0.13
C TYR A 68 4.84 13.53 1.65
N TRP A 69 3.68 13.08 2.13
CA TRP A 69 3.19 13.36 3.48
C TRP A 69 3.70 12.36 4.54
N GLY A 70 4.00 11.13 4.13
CA GLY A 70 4.47 10.08 5.03
C GLY A 70 5.93 10.27 5.46
N PRO A 71 6.30 9.94 6.70
CA PRO A 71 7.70 9.82 7.11
C PRO A 71 8.38 8.60 6.48
N ASN A 72 9.68 8.44 6.73
CA ASN A 72 10.49 7.29 6.30
C ASN A 72 11.50 6.85 7.38
N ASP A 73 11.27 7.24 8.64
CA ASP A 73 12.01 6.76 9.82
C ASP A 73 11.69 5.30 10.17
N GLU A 74 12.52 4.74 11.05
CA GLU A 74 12.49 3.35 11.51
C GLU A 74 11.13 2.95 12.10
N LYS A 75 10.38 3.91 12.69
CA LYS A 75 9.02 3.69 13.18
C LYS A 75 8.02 3.53 12.03
N GLN A 76 8.15 4.32 10.97
CA GLN A 76 7.31 4.16 9.78
C GLN A 76 7.63 2.86 9.02
N GLN A 77 8.91 2.50 8.94
CA GLN A 77 9.38 1.25 8.34
C GLN A 77 8.79 0.03 9.08
N ALA A 78 8.78 0.03 10.42
CA ALA A 78 8.12 -1.01 11.21
C ALA A 78 6.61 -1.12 10.92
N ALA A 79 5.92 -0.01 10.66
CA ALA A 79 4.52 -0.04 10.23
C ALA A 79 4.36 -0.61 8.80
N GLU A 80 5.30 -0.34 7.88
CA GLU A 80 5.30 -0.95 6.53
C GLU A 80 5.55 -2.46 6.57
N ASP A 81 6.42 -2.97 7.45
CA ASP A 81 6.61 -4.41 7.67
C ASP A 81 5.32 -5.07 8.19
N LEU A 82 4.67 -4.48 9.22
CA LEU A 82 3.37 -4.95 9.73
C LEU A 82 2.29 -4.96 8.61
N LEU A 83 2.31 -3.95 7.74
CA LEU A 83 1.40 -3.84 6.60
C LEU A 83 1.67 -4.91 5.54
N HIS A 84 2.94 -5.23 5.27
CA HIS A 84 3.34 -6.26 4.32
C HIS A 84 2.95 -7.66 4.79
N GLU A 85 3.24 -8.00 6.04
CA GLU A 85 2.82 -9.28 6.63
C GLU A 85 1.30 -9.39 6.66
N MET A 86 0.58 -8.33 7.04
CA MET A 86 -0.88 -8.33 6.97
C MET A 86 -1.40 -8.64 5.55
N HIS A 87 -0.79 -8.09 4.51
CA HIS A 87 -1.13 -8.43 3.13
C HIS A 87 -0.91 -9.92 2.82
N LYS A 88 0.23 -10.51 3.25
CA LYS A 88 0.50 -11.96 3.10
C LYS A 88 -0.52 -12.82 3.85
N PHE A 89 -0.91 -12.43 5.07
CA PHE A 89 -1.96 -13.10 5.85
C PHE A 89 -3.37 -12.99 5.24
N ILE A 90 -3.67 -11.93 4.49
CA ILE A 90 -4.97 -11.73 3.81
C ILE A 90 -5.01 -12.42 2.42
N LEU A 91 -3.88 -12.44 1.71
CA LEU A 91 -3.73 -13.02 0.36
C LEU A 91 -3.27 -14.48 0.38
N GLU A 92 -3.31 -15.13 1.55
CA GLU A 92 -3.00 -16.56 1.76
C GLU A 92 -1.58 -16.93 1.27
N GLY A 93 -0.61 -16.06 1.58
CA GLY A 93 0.80 -16.18 1.23
C GLY A 93 1.18 -15.66 -0.15
N LYS A 94 0.21 -15.33 -1.02
CA LYS A 94 0.49 -14.90 -2.40
C LYS A 94 0.91 -13.42 -2.45
N LEU A 95 1.98 -13.16 -3.19
CA LEU A 95 2.46 -11.80 -3.47
C LEU A 95 1.61 -11.05 -4.50
N HIS A 96 0.94 -11.77 -5.43
CA HIS A 96 0.06 -11.18 -6.45
C HIS A 96 -1.20 -12.05 -6.67
N GLN A 97 -2.25 -11.48 -7.27
CA GLN A 97 -3.43 -12.23 -7.75
C GLN A 97 -3.51 -12.27 -9.29
N ALA A 98 -2.83 -11.35 -9.98
CA ALA A 98 -2.67 -11.34 -11.43
C ALA A 98 -2.16 -12.71 -11.94
N PRO A 99 -2.73 -13.26 -13.04
CA PRO A 99 -2.40 -14.59 -13.54
C PRO A 99 -1.09 -14.56 -14.37
N LEU A 100 0.03 -14.25 -13.70
CA LEU A 100 1.35 -14.23 -14.29
C LEU A 100 1.81 -15.65 -14.67
N SER A 101 2.63 -15.74 -15.72
CA SER A 101 3.23 -16.98 -16.20
C SER A 101 4.65 -16.71 -16.68
N ASP A 102 5.63 -17.03 -15.84
CA ASP A 102 7.07 -16.86 -16.11
C ASP A 102 7.49 -15.42 -16.52
N PRO A 103 7.16 -14.40 -15.70
CA PRO A 103 7.46 -12.99 -15.99
C PRO A 103 8.97 -12.73 -16.07
N LYS A 104 9.40 -11.82 -16.95
CA LYS A 104 10.81 -11.50 -17.22
C LYS A 104 11.22 -10.10 -16.77
N THR A 105 10.28 -9.16 -16.71
CA THR A 105 10.48 -7.80 -16.22
C THR A 105 9.30 -7.34 -15.37
N ALA A 106 9.58 -6.93 -14.13
CA ALA A 106 8.58 -6.41 -13.20
C ALA A 106 8.98 -5.05 -12.61
N LEU A 107 7.98 -4.22 -12.32
CA LEU A 107 8.11 -2.93 -11.62
C LEU A 107 7.29 -2.97 -10.33
N ASP A 108 7.88 -2.62 -9.19
CA ASP A 108 7.20 -2.40 -7.91
C ASP A 108 7.17 -0.89 -7.61
N VAL A 109 5.98 -0.30 -7.71
CA VAL A 109 5.75 1.15 -7.68
C VAL A 109 5.45 1.63 -6.26
N GLY A 110 6.34 2.46 -5.71
CA GLY A 110 6.24 2.91 -4.32
C GLY A 110 6.60 1.79 -3.37
N CYS A 111 7.76 1.16 -3.61
CA CYS A 111 8.15 -0.07 -2.93
C CYS A 111 8.41 0.10 -1.42
N GLY A 112 8.52 1.35 -0.91
CA GLY A 112 8.75 1.64 0.50
C GLY A 112 10.06 1.01 0.98
N ILE A 113 10.03 0.26 2.08
CA ILE A 113 11.14 -0.60 2.54
C ILE A 113 11.58 -1.70 1.55
N GLY A 114 10.80 -2.00 0.50
CA GLY A 114 11.16 -2.89 -0.60
C GLY A 114 10.81 -4.37 -0.42
N SER A 115 10.18 -4.75 0.69
CA SER A 115 9.97 -6.15 1.08
C SER A 115 9.18 -6.99 0.05
N TRP A 116 8.18 -6.40 -0.63
CA TRP A 116 7.46 -7.10 -1.71
C TRP A 116 8.37 -7.42 -2.90
N ALA A 117 9.16 -6.44 -3.36
CA ALA A 117 10.07 -6.62 -4.48
C ALA A 117 11.16 -7.66 -4.19
N ILE A 118 11.58 -7.79 -2.92
CA ILE A 118 12.53 -8.81 -2.44
C ILE A 118 11.90 -10.20 -2.56
N GLU A 119 10.76 -10.44 -1.91
CA GLU A 119 10.12 -11.77 -1.94
C GLU A 119 9.69 -12.16 -3.36
N PHE A 120 9.21 -11.20 -4.18
CA PHE A 120 8.83 -11.47 -5.56
C PHE A 120 10.04 -11.81 -6.44
N ALA A 121 11.20 -11.20 -6.20
CA ALA A 121 12.44 -11.52 -6.90
C ALA A 121 13.00 -12.90 -6.51
N ASP A 122 12.89 -13.30 -5.24
CA ASP A 122 13.27 -14.64 -4.77
C ASP A 122 12.33 -15.74 -5.30
N GLU A 123 11.02 -15.48 -5.37
CA GLU A 123 10.05 -16.40 -6.00
C GLU A 123 10.24 -16.50 -7.53
N ASN A 124 10.70 -15.42 -8.18
CA ASN A 124 10.85 -15.33 -9.64
C ASN A 124 12.30 -15.04 -10.07
N PRO A 125 13.27 -15.96 -9.87
CA PRO A 125 14.69 -15.72 -10.16
C PRO A 125 15.02 -15.53 -11.65
N ALA A 126 14.05 -15.78 -12.55
CA ALA A 126 14.14 -15.48 -13.99
C ALA A 126 13.54 -14.11 -14.38
N CYS A 127 12.95 -13.38 -13.42
CA CYS A 127 12.40 -12.04 -13.59
C CYS A 127 13.42 -10.99 -13.14
N THR A 128 13.68 -9.99 -13.96
CA THR A 128 14.37 -8.76 -13.52
C THR A 128 13.35 -7.85 -12.84
N VAL A 129 13.52 -7.62 -11.55
CA VAL A 129 12.63 -6.78 -10.74
C VAL A 129 13.26 -5.41 -10.53
N THR A 130 12.45 -4.36 -10.69
CA THR A 130 12.84 -2.98 -10.38
C THR A 130 11.88 -2.45 -9.33
N GLY A 131 12.36 -2.14 -8.12
CA GLY A 131 11.58 -1.40 -7.14
C GLY A 131 11.91 0.09 -7.21
N ILE A 132 10.90 0.95 -7.08
CA ILE A 132 11.09 2.41 -7.13
C ILE A 132 10.48 3.11 -5.92
N ASP A 133 11.15 4.14 -5.40
CA ASP A 133 10.66 4.98 -4.30
C ASP A 133 11.28 6.39 -4.30
N LEU A 134 10.68 7.32 -3.57
CA LEU A 134 11.22 8.65 -3.29
C LEU A 134 12.31 8.66 -2.20
N SER A 135 12.45 7.56 -1.46
CA SER A 135 13.32 7.40 -0.29
C SER A 135 14.26 6.21 -0.47
N PRO A 136 15.60 6.39 -0.42
CA PRO A 136 16.55 5.27 -0.41
C PRO A 136 16.67 4.62 0.97
N ILE A 137 15.62 3.90 1.38
CA ILE A 137 15.50 3.23 2.70
C ILE A 137 15.59 1.70 2.62
N GLN A 138 15.68 1.14 1.41
CA GLN A 138 15.66 -0.29 1.15
C GLN A 138 16.99 -0.96 1.59
N PRO A 139 16.98 -2.26 1.96
CA PRO A 139 18.19 -2.97 2.36
C PRO A 139 19.20 -3.09 1.20
N THR A 140 20.50 -3.09 1.53
CA THR A 140 21.59 -3.21 0.53
C THR A 140 21.91 -4.65 0.13
N PHE A 141 21.39 -5.64 0.86
CA PHE A 141 21.53 -7.06 0.53
C PHE A 141 20.18 -7.56 -0.02
N VAL A 142 20.16 -7.86 -1.31
CA VAL A 142 18.94 -8.13 -2.10
C VAL A 142 19.19 -9.27 -3.10
N PRO A 143 18.14 -9.91 -3.63
CA PRO A 143 18.28 -10.90 -4.70
C PRO A 143 19.01 -10.32 -5.93
N PRO A 144 19.86 -11.10 -6.62
CA PRO A 144 20.73 -10.60 -7.70
C PRO A 144 19.99 -10.14 -8.97
N ASN A 145 18.69 -10.43 -9.05
CA ASN A 145 17.75 -10.03 -10.09
C ASN A 145 16.88 -8.83 -9.70
N LEU A 146 17.02 -8.29 -8.48
CA LEU A 146 16.37 -7.07 -8.00
C LEU A 146 17.33 -5.88 -8.03
N ARG A 147 16.80 -4.69 -8.37
CA ARG A 147 17.44 -3.41 -8.07
C ARG A 147 16.42 -2.38 -7.59
N PHE A 148 16.88 -1.45 -6.76
CA PHE A 148 16.10 -0.29 -6.31
C PHE A 148 16.59 0.99 -7.00
N GLU A 149 15.67 1.81 -7.48
CA GLU A 149 15.93 3.10 -8.13
C GLU A 149 15.21 4.22 -7.36
N VAL A 150 15.88 5.34 -7.10
CA VAL A 150 15.24 6.52 -6.46
C VAL A 150 14.64 7.40 -7.56
N ASP A 151 13.32 7.40 -7.68
CA ASP A 151 12.59 8.15 -8.70
C ASP A 151 11.20 8.59 -8.21
N ASP A 152 10.63 9.60 -8.87
CA ASP A 152 9.28 10.12 -8.61
C ASP A 152 8.34 9.66 -9.73
N ILE A 153 7.45 8.72 -9.41
CA ILE A 153 6.61 8.05 -10.42
C ILE A 153 5.58 8.96 -11.10
N ASN A 154 5.41 10.20 -10.61
CA ASN A 154 4.60 11.23 -11.24
C ASN A 154 5.35 11.96 -12.39
N LYS A 155 6.64 11.69 -12.57
CA LYS A 155 7.44 12.19 -13.70
C LYS A 155 7.35 11.23 -14.89
N PRO A 156 7.71 11.67 -16.12
CA PRO A 156 7.68 10.80 -17.29
C PRO A 156 8.61 9.60 -17.11
N TRP A 157 8.04 8.38 -17.19
CA TRP A 157 8.79 7.14 -17.02
C TRP A 157 9.93 7.06 -18.05
N THR A 158 11.12 6.63 -17.61
CA THR A 158 12.32 6.56 -18.46
C THR A 158 12.51 5.19 -19.15
N TYR A 159 11.62 4.24 -18.85
CA TYR A 159 11.63 2.88 -19.40
C TYR A 159 11.12 2.83 -20.85
N PRO A 160 11.47 1.81 -21.65
CA PRO A 160 10.93 1.64 -23.01
C PRO A 160 9.43 1.35 -23.03
N GLU A 161 8.76 1.73 -24.12
CA GLU A 161 7.38 1.32 -24.40
C GLU A 161 7.30 -0.22 -24.51
N GLY A 162 6.29 -0.85 -23.90
CA GLY A 162 6.17 -2.31 -23.89
C GLY A 162 7.33 -3.06 -23.21
N HIS A 163 7.86 -2.54 -22.10
CA HIS A 163 9.01 -3.12 -21.39
C HIS A 163 8.64 -4.15 -20.30
N PHE A 164 7.59 -3.93 -19.51
CA PHE A 164 7.26 -4.76 -18.34
C PHE A 164 6.26 -5.88 -18.65
N ASP A 165 6.45 -7.07 -18.09
CA ASP A 165 5.40 -8.10 -18.03
C ASP A 165 4.41 -7.83 -16.89
N PHE A 166 4.87 -7.17 -15.82
CA PHE A 166 4.07 -6.87 -14.64
C PHE A 166 4.42 -5.50 -14.02
N VAL A 167 3.40 -4.76 -13.60
CA VAL A 167 3.54 -3.58 -12.73
C VAL A 167 2.67 -3.81 -11.49
N HIS A 168 3.33 -3.88 -10.33
CA HIS A 168 2.69 -3.96 -9.02
C HIS A 168 2.68 -2.57 -8.36
N ILE A 169 1.58 -2.22 -7.72
CA ILE A 169 1.35 -0.95 -7.01
C ILE A 169 0.66 -1.30 -5.69
N ARG A 170 1.17 -0.84 -4.55
CA ARG A 170 0.57 -1.21 -3.26
C ARG A 170 0.59 -0.12 -2.20
N ASN A 171 -0.57 0.17 -1.61
CA ASN A 171 -0.79 1.20 -0.58
C ASN A 171 -0.33 2.61 -1.00
N MET A 172 -0.53 2.97 -2.27
CA MET A 172 -0.08 4.23 -2.87
C MET A 172 -1.14 5.35 -2.80
N LEU A 173 -2.19 5.18 -1.99
CA LEU A 173 -3.09 6.26 -1.56
C LEU A 173 -2.33 7.55 -1.19
N GLY A 174 -2.84 8.70 -1.64
CA GLY A 174 -2.22 10.00 -1.37
C GLY A 174 -0.87 10.25 -2.07
N THR A 175 -0.48 9.50 -3.11
CA THR A 175 0.79 9.72 -3.82
C THR A 175 0.64 10.18 -5.28
N VAL A 176 -0.45 9.76 -5.93
CA VAL A 176 -0.73 10.01 -7.36
C VAL A 176 -1.81 11.09 -7.52
N PRO A 177 -1.56 12.20 -8.25
CA PRO A 177 -2.54 13.24 -8.54
C PRO A 177 -3.71 12.80 -9.44
N ASN A 178 -3.44 11.91 -10.41
CA ASN A 178 -4.45 11.40 -11.33
C ASN A 178 -4.18 9.93 -11.67
N TRP A 179 -4.97 9.04 -11.07
CA TRP A 179 -4.84 7.60 -11.24
C TRP A 179 -5.11 7.11 -12.68
N THR A 180 -5.97 7.78 -13.45
CA THR A 180 -6.24 7.39 -14.84
C THR A 180 -5.05 7.71 -15.76
N GLU A 181 -4.42 8.89 -15.61
CA GLU A 181 -3.21 9.23 -16.39
C GLU A 181 -1.97 8.43 -15.95
N PHE A 182 -1.85 8.13 -14.65
CA PHE A 182 -0.86 7.18 -14.13
C PHE A 182 -1.04 5.81 -14.79
N HIS A 183 -2.25 5.26 -14.82
CA HIS A 183 -2.50 3.95 -15.43
C HIS A 183 -2.33 3.95 -16.95
N LYS A 184 -2.62 5.05 -17.67
CA LYS A 184 -2.24 5.20 -19.09
C LYS A 184 -0.72 5.14 -19.28
N THR A 185 0.03 5.70 -18.34
CA THR A 185 1.49 5.64 -18.35
C THR A 185 1.97 4.22 -18.07
N ALA A 186 1.38 3.49 -17.11
CA ALA A 186 1.67 2.08 -16.90
C ALA A 186 1.33 1.21 -18.12
N PHE A 187 0.15 1.40 -18.72
CA PHE A 187 -0.33 0.70 -19.92
C PHE A 187 0.65 0.85 -21.10
N LYS A 188 1.20 2.06 -21.31
CA LYS A 188 2.21 2.34 -22.32
C LYS A 188 3.53 1.55 -22.14
N HIS A 189 3.93 1.29 -20.91
CA HIS A 189 5.20 0.61 -20.60
C HIS A 189 5.03 -0.89 -20.29
N ILE A 190 3.79 -1.40 -20.28
CA ILE A 190 3.46 -2.83 -20.19
C ILE A 190 3.43 -3.47 -21.59
N LYS A 191 3.95 -4.70 -21.68
CA LYS A 191 3.91 -5.54 -22.88
C LYS A 191 2.47 -5.96 -23.22
N PRO A 192 2.13 -6.19 -24.51
CA PRO A 192 0.89 -6.86 -24.87
C PRO A 192 0.74 -8.22 -24.16
N GLY A 193 -0.26 -8.35 -23.29
CA GLY A 193 -0.50 -9.54 -22.46
C GLY A 193 0.13 -9.50 -21.06
N GLY A 194 0.89 -8.45 -20.72
CA GLY A 194 1.32 -8.15 -19.35
C GLY A 194 0.20 -7.56 -18.49
N TRP A 195 0.45 -7.43 -17.19
CA TRP A 195 -0.56 -7.06 -16.19
C TRP A 195 -0.17 -5.83 -15.38
N VAL A 196 -1.18 -5.11 -14.91
CA VAL A 196 -1.07 -4.18 -13.78
C VAL A 196 -1.90 -4.74 -12.62
N GLU A 197 -1.39 -4.62 -11.39
CA GLU A 197 -2.14 -4.93 -10.19
C GLU A 197 -1.95 -3.81 -9.16
N GLN A 198 -3.06 -3.23 -8.70
CA GLN A 198 -3.10 -2.25 -7.63
C GLN A 198 -3.81 -2.85 -6.40
N VAL A 199 -3.14 -2.84 -5.25
CA VAL A 199 -3.68 -3.35 -3.98
C VAL A 199 -3.62 -2.24 -2.92
N GLU A 200 -4.76 -1.86 -2.37
CA GLU A 200 -4.86 -0.71 -1.46
C GLU A 200 -5.63 -1.07 -0.20
N LEU A 201 -5.07 -0.81 0.97
CA LEU A 201 -5.85 -0.72 2.20
C LEU A 201 -6.64 0.60 2.18
N SER A 202 -7.96 0.52 2.03
CA SER A 202 -8.84 1.70 2.00
C SER A 202 -8.68 2.55 3.28
N SER A 203 -8.41 3.84 3.10
CA SER A 203 -8.36 4.86 4.17
C SER A 203 -9.73 5.11 4.85
N VAL A 204 -10.79 4.53 4.30
CA VAL A 204 -12.19 4.85 4.60
C VAL A 204 -12.75 3.81 5.57
N MET A 205 -12.77 4.16 6.86
CA MET A 205 -13.31 3.29 7.91
C MET A 205 -14.85 3.21 7.80
N ARG A 206 -15.41 1.99 7.87
CA ARG A 206 -16.83 1.70 7.61
C ARG A 206 -17.41 0.76 8.68
N SER A 207 -18.70 0.92 8.97
CA SER A 207 -19.48 0.03 9.85
C SER A 207 -20.80 -0.36 9.20
N GLU A 208 -21.14 -1.64 9.19
CA GLU A 208 -22.37 -2.16 8.57
C GLU A 208 -23.60 -2.12 9.49
N ASP A 209 -23.41 -1.67 10.74
CA ASP A 209 -24.41 -1.70 11.80
C ASP A 209 -24.55 -0.37 12.57
N GLY A 210 -23.93 0.70 12.06
CA GLY A 210 -23.95 2.02 12.68
C GLY A 210 -23.02 2.19 13.87
N SER A 211 -22.10 1.24 14.12
CA SER A 211 -21.09 1.33 15.19
C SER A 211 -20.06 2.46 15.02
N ILE A 212 -20.02 3.14 13.86
CA ILE A 212 -19.36 4.44 13.69
C ILE A 212 -20.46 5.54 13.69
N PRO A 213 -20.64 6.30 14.79
CA PRO A 213 -21.61 7.40 14.82
C PRO A 213 -21.20 8.58 13.95
N GLU A 214 -22.19 9.39 13.56
CA GLU A 214 -21.97 10.71 12.96
C GLU A 214 -21.19 11.64 13.91
N GLY A 215 -20.24 12.42 13.38
CA GLY A 215 -19.35 13.30 14.14
C GLY A 215 -18.26 12.59 14.95
N SER A 216 -18.25 11.25 14.97
CA SER A 216 -17.23 10.45 15.68
C SER A 216 -15.80 10.75 15.20
N ALA A 217 -14.80 10.45 16.05
CA ALA A 217 -13.40 10.63 15.69
C ALA A 217 -13.01 9.83 14.44
N ILE A 218 -13.58 8.63 14.26
CA ILE A 218 -13.36 7.76 13.10
C ILE A 218 -13.94 8.36 11.80
N GLN A 219 -15.16 8.89 11.85
CA GLN A 219 -15.75 9.55 10.68
C GLN A 219 -14.97 10.82 10.32
N ARG A 220 -14.59 11.64 11.32
CA ARG A 220 -13.79 12.84 11.12
C ARG A 220 -12.39 12.54 10.59
N TRP A 221 -11.75 11.47 11.05
CA TRP A 221 -10.44 11.02 10.55
C TRP A 221 -10.45 10.86 9.03
N THR A 222 -11.45 10.16 8.48
CA THR A 222 -11.59 9.97 7.03
C THR A 222 -11.71 11.31 6.30
N GLY A 223 -12.57 12.21 6.77
CA GLY A 223 -12.79 13.53 6.15
C GLY A 223 -11.55 14.44 6.17
N LEU A 224 -10.73 14.37 7.22
CA LEU A 224 -9.47 15.14 7.29
C LEU A 224 -8.49 14.75 6.17
N PHE A 225 -8.48 13.48 5.74
CA PHE A 225 -7.66 13.05 4.61
C PHE A 225 -8.23 13.45 3.24
N ASP A 226 -9.54 13.67 3.13
CA ASP A 226 -10.14 14.32 1.96
C ASP A 226 -9.70 15.80 1.89
N ASP A 227 -9.82 16.55 3.00
CA ASP A 227 -9.37 17.94 3.10
C ASP A 227 -7.87 18.10 2.75
N ILE A 228 -7.02 17.18 3.22
CA ILE A 228 -5.58 17.13 2.90
C ILE A 228 -5.37 16.85 1.41
N GLY A 229 -6.13 15.90 0.85
CA GLY A 229 -6.07 15.54 -0.57
C GLY A 229 -6.36 16.72 -1.50
N ASP A 230 -7.49 17.40 -1.28
CA ASP A 230 -7.90 18.58 -2.03
C ASP A 230 -6.88 19.73 -1.96
N LYS A 231 -6.25 19.93 -0.81
CA LYS A 231 -5.20 20.96 -0.62
C LYS A 231 -3.87 20.62 -1.29
N LEU A 232 -3.53 19.34 -1.42
CA LEU A 232 -2.28 18.88 -2.01
C LEU A 232 -2.38 18.54 -3.50
N GLY A 233 -3.59 18.29 -4.02
CA GLY A 233 -3.84 17.88 -5.40
C GLY A 233 -3.67 16.38 -5.64
N ILE A 234 -4.02 15.55 -4.64
CA ILE A 234 -3.85 14.09 -4.60
C ILE A 234 -5.08 13.44 -3.95
N THR A 235 -5.31 12.14 -4.15
CA THR A 235 -6.45 11.44 -3.53
C THR A 235 -6.04 10.32 -2.59
N PHE A 236 -6.62 10.32 -1.39
CA PHE A 236 -6.53 9.23 -0.40
C PHE A 236 -7.56 8.11 -0.65
N ARG A 237 -8.37 8.23 -1.70
CA ARG A 237 -9.42 7.26 -2.11
C ARG A 237 -8.94 6.29 -3.20
N ALA A 238 -7.65 5.94 -3.21
CA ALA A 238 -7.04 5.11 -4.25
C ALA A 238 -7.74 3.76 -4.40
N ALA A 239 -8.08 3.10 -3.29
CA ALA A 239 -8.82 1.84 -3.26
C ALA A 239 -10.18 1.92 -3.98
N GLU A 240 -10.88 3.04 -3.84
CA GLU A 240 -12.17 3.29 -4.49
C GLU A 240 -12.01 3.68 -5.97
N SER A 241 -10.92 4.38 -6.35
CA SER A 241 -10.67 4.83 -7.72
C SER A 241 -9.94 3.83 -8.63
N ALA A 242 -9.29 2.79 -8.08
CA ALA A 242 -8.43 1.88 -8.83
C ALA A 242 -9.13 1.22 -10.03
N TYR A 243 -10.28 0.56 -9.81
CA TYR A 243 -11.00 -0.17 -10.86
C TYR A 243 -11.44 0.72 -12.05
N PRO A 244 -12.11 1.88 -11.86
CA PRO A 244 -12.43 2.77 -12.98
C PRO A 244 -11.16 3.34 -13.63
N ALA A 245 -10.14 3.76 -12.86
CA ALA A 245 -8.91 4.32 -13.43
C ALA A 245 -8.13 3.34 -14.32
N ILE A 246 -8.01 2.07 -13.91
CA ILE A 246 -7.42 0.99 -14.70
C ILE A 246 -8.24 0.74 -15.98
N THR A 247 -9.57 0.75 -15.88
CA THR A 247 -10.48 0.55 -17.03
C THR A 247 -10.40 1.71 -18.03
N GLU A 248 -10.43 2.96 -17.55
CA GLU A 248 -10.32 4.18 -18.37
C GLU A 248 -8.95 4.35 -19.03
N ALA A 249 -7.90 3.75 -18.46
CA ALA A 249 -6.57 3.72 -19.05
C ALA A 249 -6.44 2.79 -20.26
N GLY A 250 -7.42 1.91 -20.50
CA GLY A 250 -7.46 1.00 -21.65
C GLY A 250 -7.07 -0.44 -21.35
N PHE A 251 -6.86 -0.81 -20.08
CA PHE A 251 -6.68 -2.22 -19.71
C PHE A 251 -7.95 -3.03 -19.97
N ILE A 252 -7.77 -4.30 -20.34
CA ILE A 252 -8.83 -5.28 -20.59
C ILE A 252 -8.76 -6.41 -19.57
N ASN A 253 -9.83 -7.20 -19.45
CA ASN A 253 -9.96 -8.28 -18.44
C ASN A 253 -9.81 -7.77 -17.00
N VAL A 254 -10.14 -6.50 -16.75
CA VAL A 254 -10.06 -5.87 -15.42
C VAL A 254 -11.02 -6.59 -14.47
N THR A 255 -10.55 -6.89 -13.26
CA THR A 255 -11.36 -7.49 -12.19
C THR A 255 -11.11 -6.74 -10.88
N GLN A 256 -12.01 -6.87 -9.91
CA GLN A 256 -11.86 -6.27 -8.59
C GLN A 256 -12.23 -7.30 -7.51
N ARG A 257 -11.45 -7.36 -6.44
CA ARG A 257 -11.78 -8.09 -5.20
C ARG A 257 -11.78 -7.09 -4.06
N ILE A 258 -12.94 -6.84 -3.46
CA ILE A 258 -13.08 -6.03 -2.25
C ILE A 258 -13.06 -6.99 -1.06
N ILE A 259 -12.08 -6.84 -0.16
CA ILE A 259 -11.94 -7.66 1.05
C ILE A 259 -12.27 -6.79 2.26
N LYS A 260 -13.15 -7.28 3.15
CA LYS A 260 -13.41 -6.62 4.43
C LYS A 260 -12.28 -6.94 5.42
N VAL A 261 -11.42 -5.96 5.66
CA VAL A 261 -10.39 -6.03 6.71
C VAL A 261 -10.95 -5.35 7.97
N PRO A 262 -11.18 -6.08 9.07
CA PRO A 262 -11.63 -5.50 10.33
C PRO A 262 -10.57 -4.57 10.92
N LEU A 263 -10.98 -3.51 11.61
CA LEU A 263 -10.10 -2.74 12.49
C LEU A 263 -10.30 -3.22 13.93
N GLY A 264 -9.36 -4.02 14.44
CA GLY A 264 -9.36 -4.55 15.81
C GLY A 264 -10.01 -5.94 15.99
N PRO A 265 -9.84 -6.57 17.17
CA PRO A 265 -10.10 -8.00 17.40
C PRO A 265 -11.57 -8.36 17.67
N TRP A 266 -12.51 -7.50 17.27
CA TRP A 266 -13.94 -7.65 17.52
C TRP A 266 -14.67 -8.77 16.73
N PRO A 267 -14.19 -9.29 15.58
CA PRO A 267 -14.88 -10.37 14.87
C PRO A 267 -14.96 -11.67 15.68
N LYS A 268 -16.06 -12.41 15.52
CA LYS A 268 -16.25 -13.75 16.08
C LYS A 268 -15.55 -14.85 15.26
N ASP A 269 -15.42 -14.65 13.95
CA ASP A 269 -14.58 -15.53 13.13
C ASP A 269 -13.09 -15.36 13.50
N LYS A 270 -12.35 -16.47 13.55
CA LYS A 270 -10.96 -16.48 13.99
C LYS A 270 -10.00 -15.87 12.97
N ARG A 271 -10.23 -16.06 11.67
CA ARG A 271 -9.39 -15.48 10.61
C ARG A 271 -9.58 -13.96 10.57
N LEU A 272 -10.84 -13.52 10.54
CA LEU A 272 -11.18 -12.09 10.58
C LEU A 272 -10.70 -11.42 11.87
N LYS A 273 -10.76 -12.09 13.02
CA LYS A 273 -10.19 -11.59 14.28
C LYS A 273 -8.67 -11.38 14.18
N SER A 274 -7.94 -12.35 13.63
CA SER A 274 -6.49 -12.23 13.45
C SER A 274 -6.11 -11.13 12.45
N TRP A 275 -6.83 -11.01 11.31
CA TRP A 275 -6.67 -9.86 10.41
C TRP A 275 -6.95 -8.53 11.13
N GLY A 276 -7.96 -8.49 12.01
CA GLY A 276 -8.28 -7.34 12.84
C GLY A 276 -7.19 -6.96 13.86
N GLN A 277 -6.48 -7.94 14.42
CA GLN A 277 -5.30 -7.72 15.26
C GLN A 277 -4.17 -7.08 14.46
N TRP A 278 -3.79 -7.65 13.32
CA TRP A 278 -2.77 -7.07 12.43
C TRP A 278 -3.11 -5.64 11.98
N CYS A 279 -4.34 -5.41 11.53
CA CYS A 279 -4.82 -4.09 11.10
C CYS A 279 -4.75 -3.05 12.24
N ARG A 280 -5.04 -3.46 13.47
CA ARG A 280 -4.89 -2.60 14.66
C ARG A 280 -3.42 -2.30 14.98
N TYR A 281 -2.53 -3.29 14.97
CA TYR A 281 -1.11 -3.05 15.26
C TYR A 281 -0.47 -2.12 14.22
N PHE A 282 -0.69 -2.39 12.94
CA PHE A 282 -0.33 -1.49 11.83
C PHE A 282 -0.87 -0.07 12.06
N SER A 283 -2.16 0.05 12.38
CA SER A 283 -2.78 1.35 12.61
C SER A 283 -2.14 2.09 13.78
N LEU A 284 -1.91 1.44 14.93
CA LEU A 284 -1.35 2.08 16.12
C LEU A 284 0.11 2.53 15.91
N GLU A 285 0.92 1.76 15.20
CA GLU A 285 2.31 2.12 14.91
C GLU A 285 2.39 3.29 13.90
N GLY A 286 1.59 3.21 12.83
CA GLY A 286 1.62 4.18 11.72
C GLY A 286 0.80 5.46 11.92
N MET A 287 -0.23 5.48 12.78
CA MET A 287 -1.21 6.59 12.89
C MET A 287 -0.58 7.97 13.08
N GLU A 288 0.48 8.06 13.90
CA GLU A 288 1.24 9.30 14.08
C GLU A 288 1.92 9.73 12.78
N GLY A 289 2.55 8.78 12.06
CA GLY A 289 3.22 9.07 10.79
C GLY A 289 2.25 9.52 9.70
N PHE A 290 1.06 8.91 9.63
CA PHE A 290 0.04 9.29 8.65
C PHE A 290 -0.50 10.71 8.85
N ALA A 291 -0.69 11.13 10.09
CA ALA A 291 -1.29 12.42 10.41
C ALA A 291 -0.27 13.56 10.52
N LEU A 292 0.87 13.36 11.18
CA LEU A 292 1.63 14.45 11.80
C LEU A 292 1.99 15.59 10.85
N ARG A 293 2.63 15.30 9.71
CA ARG A 293 3.03 16.32 8.72
C ARG A 293 1.83 17.06 8.16
N SER A 294 0.89 16.34 7.57
CA SER A 294 -0.28 16.93 6.91
C SER A 294 -1.21 17.66 7.87
N PHE A 295 -1.42 17.15 9.08
CA PHE A 295 -2.30 17.79 10.05
C PHE A 295 -1.69 19.12 10.51
N VAL A 296 -0.39 19.18 10.80
CA VAL A 296 0.27 20.43 11.22
C VAL A 296 0.45 21.37 10.03
N ASP A 297 1.03 20.93 8.92
CA ASP A 297 1.52 21.80 7.84
C ASP A 297 0.46 22.13 6.77
N VAL A 298 -0.56 21.27 6.59
CA VAL A 298 -1.61 21.43 5.54
C VAL A 298 -2.97 21.82 6.14
N LEU A 299 -3.29 21.33 7.35
CA LEU A 299 -4.51 21.70 8.08
C LEU A 299 -4.28 22.75 9.19
N GLY A 300 -3.04 23.06 9.57
CA GLY A 300 -2.73 24.05 10.60
C GLY A 300 -2.98 23.58 12.04
N ALA A 301 -3.04 22.28 12.28
CA ALA A 301 -3.27 21.70 13.60
C ALA A 301 -2.10 21.94 14.56
N HIS A 302 -2.35 21.81 15.86
CA HIS A 302 -1.35 21.98 16.90
C HIS A 302 -1.26 20.71 17.76
N CYS A 303 -0.05 20.15 17.85
CA CYS A 303 0.22 19.01 18.72
C CYS A 303 0.15 19.46 20.20
N LEU A 304 -0.95 19.16 20.86
CA LEU A 304 -1.06 19.30 22.32
C LEU A 304 -0.15 18.27 22.98
N ARG A 305 0.89 18.72 23.67
CA ARG A 305 1.67 17.84 24.55
C ARG A 305 0.83 17.50 25.77
N SER A 306 0.75 16.21 26.10
CA SER A 306 0.24 15.76 27.39
C SER A 306 1.18 16.25 28.50
N GLU A 307 0.67 17.05 29.44
CA GLU A 307 1.35 17.32 30.69
C GLU A 307 1.05 16.16 31.66
N THR A 308 1.94 15.16 31.62
CA THR A 308 1.93 13.92 32.41
C THR A 308 3.35 13.53 32.78
#